data_AF-A0A974TLX2-F1
#
_entry.id   AF-A0A974TLX2-F1
#
_cell.length_a   1.000
_cell.length_b   1.000
_cell.length_c   1.000
_cell.angle_alpha   90.00
_cell.angle_beta   90.00
_cell.angle_gamma   90.00
#
_symmetry.space_group_name_H-M   'P 1'
#
loop_
_entity.id
_entity.type
_entity.pdbx_description
1 polymer ?
#
loop_
_entity_poly.entity_id
_entity_poly.type
_entity_poly.pdbx_seq_one_letter_code
_entity_poly.pdbx_strand_id
1 'polypeptide(L)'
;MITMSETLFHFAPTKLGPGSIIEPGNWGRILKRYNTVNNNGWIIARELLFEGVRTHMFPDKPSRLSSSFAFRTKVEADRYQQANDGNLLNVLHEVEIADRALPQHEGRLRHLDWPEQGVPFLDPTRLKAMQYWQGIGNGDAEIVTASPLRILRAL
;
A
#
# COMPACT_ATOMS: atom_id res chain seq x y z
N MET A 1 -21.65 -6.64 -22.23
CA MET A 1 -21.86 -6.34 -20.80
C MET A 1 -20.71 -5.42 -20.40
N ILE A 2 -20.96 -4.12 -20.21
CA ILE A 2 -19.91 -3.19 -19.76
C ILE A 2 -19.78 -3.43 -18.26
N THR A 3 -18.75 -4.16 -17.84
CA THR A 3 -18.39 -4.23 -16.42
C THR A 3 -17.99 -2.83 -15.99
N MET A 4 -18.79 -2.18 -15.15
CA MET A 4 -18.37 -0.94 -14.52
C MET A 4 -17.09 -1.21 -13.72
N SER A 5 -16.06 -0.39 -13.94
CA SER A 5 -14.85 -0.45 -13.15
C SER A 5 -15.17 0.01 -11.72
N GLU A 6 -14.68 -0.74 -10.73
CA GLU A 6 -14.77 -0.36 -9.32
C GLU A 6 -13.91 0.87 -9.07
N THR A 7 -14.53 1.94 -8.55
CA THR A 7 -13.84 3.14 -8.07
C THR A 7 -13.12 2.85 -6.76
N LEU A 8 -11.84 3.21 -6.72
CA LEU A 8 -10.97 3.15 -5.55
C LEU A 8 -10.41 4.55 -5.24
N PHE A 9 -9.65 4.67 -4.16
CA PHE A 9 -9.10 5.94 -3.70
C PHE A 9 -7.58 5.87 -3.50
N HIS A 10 -6.82 6.81 -4.05
CA HIS A 10 -5.36 6.82 -3.99
C HIS A 10 -4.83 8.20 -3.62
N PHE A 11 -3.75 8.25 -2.84
CA PHE A 11 -3.04 9.49 -2.52
C PHE A 11 -1.81 9.66 -3.41
N ALA A 12 -1.73 10.79 -4.11
CA ALA A 12 -0.54 11.20 -4.86
C ALA A 12 -0.01 12.56 -4.37
N PRO A 13 1.31 12.82 -4.41
CA PRO A 13 1.91 14.07 -3.94
C PRO A 13 1.65 15.26 -4.88
N THR A 14 0.87 15.06 -5.95
CA THR A 14 0.54 16.09 -6.93
C THR A 14 -0.87 15.90 -7.45
N LYS A 15 -1.50 16.99 -7.88
CA LYS A 15 -2.84 16.95 -8.46
C LYS A 15 -2.77 16.45 -9.90
N LEU A 16 -3.17 15.21 -10.11
CA LEU A 16 -3.27 14.58 -11.43
C LEU A 16 -4.68 14.75 -12.03
N GLY A 17 -4.75 14.89 -13.36
CA GLY A 17 -6.01 15.00 -14.10
C GLY A 17 -6.57 13.63 -14.52
N PRO A 18 -7.87 13.55 -14.87
CA PRO A 18 -8.49 12.32 -15.39
C PRO A 18 -7.69 11.70 -16.55
N GLY A 19 -7.58 10.37 -16.56
CA GLY A 19 -6.82 9.60 -17.55
C GLY A 19 -5.33 9.50 -17.27
N SER A 20 -4.78 10.25 -16.31
CA SER A 20 -3.38 10.08 -15.88
C SER A 20 -3.15 8.67 -15.34
N ILE A 21 -1.96 8.13 -15.56
CA ILE A 21 -1.55 6.80 -15.08
C ILE A 21 -0.52 6.96 -13.97
N ILE A 22 -0.77 6.27 -12.86
CA ILE A 22 0.20 6.09 -11.78
C ILE A 22 0.80 4.70 -11.94
N GLU A 23 2.10 4.67 -12.24
CA GLU A 23 2.86 3.44 -12.35
C GLU A 23 3.18 2.84 -10.97
N PRO A 24 3.17 1.51 -10.83
CA PRO A 24 3.46 0.83 -9.58
C PRO A 24 4.94 0.97 -9.17
N GLY A 25 5.22 0.79 -7.88
CA GLY A 25 6.59 0.68 -7.35
C GLY A 25 7.22 1.98 -6.85
N ASN A 26 6.45 3.07 -6.77
CA ASN A 26 6.94 4.32 -6.19
C ASN A 26 7.46 4.13 -4.74
N TRP A 27 6.80 3.29 -3.94
CA TRP A 27 7.23 3.00 -2.57
C TRP A 27 8.61 2.34 -2.51
N GLY A 28 8.83 1.27 -3.27
CA GLY A 28 10.15 0.64 -3.34
C GLY A 28 11.22 1.57 -3.91
N ARG A 29 10.88 2.44 -4.87
CA ARG A 29 11.78 3.48 -5.37
C ARG A 29 12.21 4.46 -4.27
N ILE A 30 11.28 4.89 -3.40
CA ILE A 30 11.59 5.77 -2.26
C ILE A 30 12.51 5.07 -1.27
N LEU A 31 12.21 3.83 -0.87
CA LEU A 31 13.02 3.07 0.08
C LEU A 31 14.45 2.85 -0.41
N LYS A 32 14.65 2.60 -1.70
CA LYS A 32 15.98 2.48 -2.31
C LYS A 32 16.82 3.75 -2.25
N ARG A 33 16.22 4.91 -1.96
CA ARG A 33 16.94 6.18 -1.76
C ARG A 33 17.38 6.40 -0.32
N TYR A 34 16.92 5.58 0.63
CA TYR A 34 17.35 5.70 2.01
C TYR A 34 18.84 5.34 2.13
N ASN A 35 19.56 6.14 2.90
CA ASN A 35 20.99 5.95 3.17
C ASN A 35 21.28 6.21 4.65
N THR A 36 22.53 6.03 5.09
CA THR A 36 22.89 6.17 6.52
C THR A 36 22.57 7.53 7.16
N VAL A 37 22.31 8.57 6.37
CA VAL A 37 21.97 9.94 6.84
C VAL A 37 20.47 10.21 6.74
N ASN A 38 19.84 9.85 5.62
CA ASN A 38 18.42 10.05 5.35
C ASN A 38 17.73 8.69 5.29
N ASN A 39 17.48 8.07 6.44
CA ASN A 39 16.84 6.75 6.50
C ASN A 39 15.70 6.66 7.50
N ASN A 40 14.93 5.60 7.29
CA ASN A 40 14.33 4.84 8.35
C ASN A 40 14.68 3.36 8.13
N GLY A 41 15.79 2.90 8.73
CA GLY A 41 16.26 1.51 8.59
C GLY A 41 15.24 0.47 9.07
N TRP A 42 14.41 0.83 10.06
CA TRP A 42 13.33 -0.03 10.56
C TRP A 42 12.21 -0.23 9.54
N ILE A 43 11.87 0.81 8.75
CA ILE A 43 10.92 0.65 7.63
C ILE A 43 11.48 -0.31 6.58
N ILE A 44 12.76 -0.18 6.23
CA ILE A 44 13.40 -1.11 5.28
C ILE A 44 13.33 -2.54 5.83
N ALA A 45 13.72 -2.74 7.09
CA ALA A 45 13.68 -4.06 7.73
C ALA A 45 12.26 -4.66 7.74
N ARG A 46 11.24 -3.85 8.03
CA ARG A 46 9.83 -4.28 7.97
C ARG A 46 9.46 -4.73 6.57
N GLU A 47 9.71 -3.90 5.56
CA GLU A 47 9.31 -4.20 4.18
C GLU A 47 10.08 -5.41 3.61
N LEU A 48 11.34 -5.60 4.00
CA LEU A 48 12.11 -6.81 3.65
C LEU A 48 11.55 -8.07 4.32
N LEU A 49 11.10 -8.00 5.58
CA LEU A 49 10.41 -9.12 6.23
C LEU A 49 9.08 -9.43 5.53
N PHE A 50 8.31 -8.40 5.17
CA PHE A 50 7.07 -8.57 4.43
C PHE A 50 7.31 -9.22 3.06
N GLU A 51 8.31 -8.76 2.32
CA GLU A 51 8.66 -9.34 1.02
C GLU A 51 9.21 -10.78 1.16
N GLY A 52 10.00 -11.06 2.20
CA GLY A 52 10.48 -12.41 2.50
C GLY A 52 9.34 -13.40 2.78
N VAL A 53 8.35 -12.99 3.59
CA VAL A 53 7.15 -13.81 3.83
C VAL A 53 6.33 -13.98 2.55
N ARG A 54 6.14 -12.91 1.77
CA ARG A 54 5.40 -12.96 0.50
C ARG A 54 6.04 -13.96 -0.47
N THR A 55 7.33 -13.81 -0.74
CA THR A 55 8.06 -14.64 -1.71
C THR A 55 8.05 -16.12 -1.32
N HIS A 56 8.14 -16.43 -0.03
CA HIS A 56 8.20 -17.82 0.45
C HIS A 56 6.82 -18.47 0.59
N MET A 57 5.80 -17.73 1.03
CA MET A 57 4.52 -18.31 1.44
C MET A 57 3.34 -17.88 0.56
N PHE A 58 3.45 -16.75 -0.15
CA PHE A 58 2.37 -16.19 -0.96
C PHE A 58 2.89 -15.63 -2.31
N PRO A 59 3.61 -16.44 -3.11
CA PRO A 59 4.34 -15.97 -4.29
C PRO A 59 3.46 -15.31 -5.34
N ASP A 60 2.19 -15.71 -5.43
CA ASP A 60 1.21 -15.18 -6.39
C ASP A 60 0.66 -13.79 -6.02
N LYS A 61 0.96 -13.29 -4.82
CA LYS A 61 0.53 -11.95 -4.38
C LYS A 61 1.50 -10.87 -4.88
N PRO A 62 1.03 -9.65 -5.19
CA PRO A 62 1.88 -8.57 -5.67
C PRO A 62 2.88 -8.12 -4.59
N SER A 63 4.10 -7.73 -4.97
CA SER A 63 5.08 -7.17 -4.03
C SER A 63 4.75 -5.72 -3.70
N ARG A 64 4.68 -5.37 -2.40
CA ARG A 64 4.52 -3.96 -1.96
C ARG A 64 5.61 -3.04 -2.52
N LEU A 65 6.82 -3.56 -2.74
CA LEU A 65 7.94 -2.78 -3.25
C LEU A 65 7.79 -2.39 -4.73
N SER A 66 6.92 -3.09 -5.47
CA SER A 66 6.68 -2.88 -6.90
C SER A 66 5.19 -2.76 -7.22
N SER A 67 4.37 -2.24 -6.29
CA SER A 67 2.92 -2.13 -6.44
C SER A 67 2.42 -0.69 -6.37
N SER A 68 1.18 -0.52 -6.81
CA SER A 68 0.32 0.61 -6.50
C SER A 68 -0.55 0.28 -5.29
N PHE A 69 -0.98 1.32 -4.57
CA PHE A 69 -1.79 1.21 -3.35
C PHE A 69 -3.09 1.99 -3.52
N ALA A 70 -4.21 1.47 -3.05
CA ALA A 70 -5.48 2.21 -3.05
C ALA A 70 -6.37 1.78 -1.87
N PHE A 71 -7.43 2.51 -1.61
CA PHE A 71 -8.47 2.17 -0.64
C PHE A 71 -9.78 1.87 -1.36
N ARG A 72 -10.59 0.96 -0.81
CA ARG A 72 -11.92 0.67 -1.37
C ARG A 72 -12.90 1.82 -1.13
N THR A 73 -12.77 2.48 0.01
CA THR A 73 -13.69 3.54 0.41
C THR A 73 -12.97 4.84 0.72
N LYS A 74 -13.64 5.97 0.47
CA LYS A 74 -13.15 7.28 0.88
C LYS A 74 -12.97 7.37 2.40
N VAL A 75 -13.84 6.70 3.16
CA VAL A 75 -13.77 6.70 4.63
C VAL A 75 -12.46 6.09 5.14
N GLU A 76 -12.03 4.97 4.56
CA GLU A 76 -10.72 4.37 4.90
C GLU A 76 -9.56 5.29 4.48
N ALA A 77 -9.65 5.90 3.31
CA ALA A 77 -8.63 6.86 2.85
C ALA A 77 -8.52 8.08 3.78
N ASP A 78 -9.66 8.63 4.21
CA ASP A 78 -9.71 9.77 5.13
C ASP A 78 -9.10 9.41 6.50
N ARG A 79 -9.43 8.22 7.03
CA ARG A 79 -8.82 7.71 8.28
C ARG A 79 -7.32 7.50 8.13
N TYR A 80 -6.87 6.96 6.99
CA TYR A 80 -5.46 6.79 6.70
C TYR A 80 -4.72 8.15 6.66
N GLN A 81 -5.29 9.16 5.99
CA GLN A 81 -4.71 10.50 5.93
C GLN A 81 -4.59 11.14 7.32
N GLN A 82 -5.64 11.05 8.14
CA GLN A 82 -5.63 11.57 9.52
C GLN A 82 -4.50 10.95 10.35
N ALA A 83 -4.19 9.67 10.14
CA ALA A 83 -3.15 8.96 10.87
C ALA A 83 -1.72 9.17 10.31
N ASN A 84 -1.56 9.39 8.99
CA ASN A 84 -0.25 9.31 8.32
C ASN A 84 0.17 10.57 7.55
N ASP A 85 -0.75 11.49 7.26
CA ASP A 85 -0.49 12.71 6.49
C ASP A 85 -1.33 13.88 7.02
N GLY A 86 -1.15 14.21 8.30
CA GLY A 86 -1.87 15.30 8.97
C GLY A 86 -1.58 16.70 8.39
N ASN A 87 -0.54 16.85 7.58
CA ASN A 87 -0.20 18.10 6.88
C ASN A 87 -0.84 18.22 5.49
N LEU A 88 -1.63 17.21 5.07
CA LEU A 88 -2.35 17.19 3.79
C LEU A 88 -1.41 17.39 2.59
N LEU A 89 -0.23 16.78 2.62
CA LEU A 89 0.76 16.90 1.55
C LEU A 89 0.37 16.11 0.31
N ASN A 90 -0.46 15.07 0.47
CA ASN A 90 -0.97 14.27 -0.63
C ASN A 90 -2.40 14.67 -1.00
N VAL A 91 -2.66 14.68 -2.30
CA VAL A 91 -3.98 14.88 -2.90
C VAL A 91 -4.66 13.52 -3.04
N LEU A 92 -5.92 13.45 -2.65
CA LEU A 92 -6.74 12.25 -2.83
C LEU A 92 -7.35 12.22 -4.24
N HIS A 93 -7.31 11.07 -4.88
CA HIS A 93 -7.90 10.83 -6.20
C HIS A 93 -8.85 9.64 -6.15
N GLU A 94 -9.93 9.74 -6.92
CA GLU A 94 -10.65 8.55 -7.36
C GLU A 94 -9.88 7.91 -8.51
N VAL A 95 -9.72 6.59 -8.44
CA VAL A 95 -8.93 5.82 -9.40
C VAL A 95 -9.64 4.52 -9.76
N GLU A 96 -9.22 3.90 -10.85
CA GLU A 96 -9.53 2.52 -11.19
C GLU A 96 -8.25 1.71 -11.42
N ILE A 97 -8.33 0.40 -11.21
CA ILE A 97 -7.26 -0.54 -11.58
C ILE A 97 -7.25 -0.67 -13.10
N ALA A 98 -6.13 -0.27 -13.73
CA ALA A 98 -6.01 -0.24 -15.19
C ALA A 98 -6.00 -1.64 -15.83
N ASP A 99 -5.37 -2.63 -15.18
CA ASP A 99 -5.34 -4.02 -15.61
C ASP A 99 -5.70 -4.95 -14.44
N ARG A 100 -6.92 -5.49 -14.47
CA ARG A 100 -7.43 -6.40 -13.43
C ARG A 100 -6.89 -7.83 -13.54
N ALA A 101 -6.23 -8.19 -14.62
CA ALA A 101 -5.59 -9.50 -14.76
C ALA A 101 -4.31 -9.60 -13.93
N LEU A 102 -3.71 -8.46 -13.56
CA LEU A 102 -2.52 -8.42 -12.72
C LEU A 102 -2.84 -8.73 -11.24
N PRO A 103 -1.87 -9.30 -10.50
CA PRO A 103 -2.07 -9.68 -9.10
C PRO A 103 -2.53 -8.52 -8.21
N GLN A 104 -3.48 -8.85 -7.34
CA GLN A 104 -4.07 -7.94 -6.35
C GLN A 104 -4.09 -8.62 -4.99
N HIS A 105 -3.99 -7.82 -3.93
CA HIS A 105 -4.13 -8.27 -2.55
C HIS A 105 -4.79 -7.19 -1.71
N GLU A 106 -5.66 -7.61 -0.79
CA GLU A 106 -6.25 -6.71 0.21
C GLU A 106 -5.61 -7.00 1.57
N GLY A 107 -4.86 -6.02 2.08
CA GLY A 107 -4.12 -6.14 3.34
C GLY A 107 -4.70 -5.22 4.40
N ARG A 108 -4.85 -5.72 5.64
CA ARG A 108 -5.30 -4.89 6.77
C ARG A 108 -4.15 -3.99 7.24
N LEU A 109 -4.39 -2.68 7.28
CA LEU A 109 -3.38 -1.67 7.58
C LEU A 109 -2.74 -1.86 8.95
N ARG A 110 -3.51 -2.29 9.96
CA ARG A 110 -3.01 -2.53 11.33
C ARG A 110 -1.82 -3.50 11.41
N HIS A 111 -1.67 -4.37 10.41
CA HIS A 111 -0.55 -5.31 10.37
C HIS A 111 0.77 -4.62 10.00
N LEU A 112 0.71 -3.40 9.46
CA LEU A 112 1.89 -2.57 9.18
C LEU A 112 2.36 -1.79 10.41
N ASP A 113 1.57 -1.76 11.49
CA ASP A 113 1.90 -1.06 12.72
C ASP A 113 3.17 -1.62 13.35
N TRP A 114 3.92 -0.76 14.04
CA TRP A 114 5.09 -1.17 14.79
C TRP A 114 4.72 -2.17 15.90
N PRO A 115 5.64 -3.08 16.28
CA PRO A 115 5.52 -3.81 17.53
C PRO A 115 5.38 -2.85 18.70
N GLU A 116 4.72 -3.30 19.78
CA GLU A 116 4.60 -2.52 21.01
C GLU A 116 5.99 -2.21 21.61
N GLN A 117 6.07 -1.13 22.38
CA GLN A 117 7.32 -0.70 23.00
C GLN A 117 7.87 -1.81 23.92
N GLY A 118 9.16 -2.10 23.77
CA GLY A 118 9.84 -3.15 24.55
C GLY A 118 9.69 -4.57 23.98
N VAL A 119 8.89 -4.77 22.94
CA VAL A 119 8.76 -6.06 22.25
C VAL A 119 9.84 -6.20 21.17
N PRO A 120 10.51 -7.36 21.05
CA PRO A 120 11.47 -7.61 19.96
C PRO A 120 10.84 -7.42 18.58
N PHE A 121 11.61 -6.86 17.65
CA PHE A 121 11.10 -6.51 16.32
C PHE A 121 10.76 -7.73 15.44
N LEU A 122 11.68 -8.70 15.34
CA LEU A 122 11.67 -9.69 14.25
C LEU A 122 10.43 -10.60 14.23
N ASP A 123 10.18 -11.36 15.30
CA ASP A 123 9.14 -12.39 15.29
C ASP A 123 7.71 -11.82 15.23
N PRO A 124 7.35 -10.78 16.01
CA PRO A 124 6.05 -10.13 15.89
C PRO A 124 5.83 -9.50 14.51
N THR A 125 6.85 -8.86 13.93
CA THR A 125 6.73 -8.29 12.57
C THR A 125 6.58 -9.38 11.52
N ARG A 126 7.24 -10.53 11.66
CA ARG A 126 7.04 -11.68 10.77
C ARG A 126 5.62 -12.24 10.88
N LEU A 127 5.08 -12.35 12.10
CA LEU A 127 3.70 -12.78 12.32
C LEU A 127 2.71 -11.81 11.66
N LYS A 128 2.88 -10.51 11.87
CA LYS A 128 2.07 -9.47 11.21
C LYS A 128 2.18 -9.55 9.69
N ALA A 129 3.37 -9.75 9.13
CA ALA A 129 3.56 -9.94 7.69
C ALA A 129 2.78 -11.14 7.15
N MET A 130 2.80 -12.27 7.85
CA MET A 130 2.01 -13.45 7.48
C MET A 130 0.52 -13.16 7.52
N GLN A 131 0.02 -12.52 8.58
CA GLN A 131 -1.39 -12.16 8.71
C GLN A 131 -1.83 -11.16 7.63
N TYR A 132 -0.97 -10.19 7.31
CA TYR A 132 -1.20 -9.23 6.24
C TYR A 132 -1.38 -9.95 4.90
N TRP A 133 -0.47 -10.84 4.53
CA TRP A 133 -0.55 -11.55 3.25
C TRP A 133 -1.66 -12.59 3.19
N GLN A 134 -2.06 -13.17 4.32
CA GLN A 134 -3.27 -14.00 4.41
C GLN A 134 -4.56 -13.19 4.18
N GLY A 135 -4.52 -11.86 4.34
CA GLY A 135 -5.71 -11.00 4.22
C GLY A 135 -6.66 -11.13 5.42
N ILE A 136 -6.18 -11.68 6.54
CA ILE A 136 -7.01 -11.93 7.72
C ILE A 136 -6.97 -10.74 8.69
N GLY A 137 -8.04 -10.60 9.47
CA GLY A 137 -8.18 -9.56 10.49
C GLY A 137 -9.20 -8.49 10.11
N ASN A 138 -9.38 -7.54 11.02
CA ASN A 138 -10.41 -6.51 10.97
C ASN A 138 -9.78 -5.11 10.85
N GLY A 139 -10.61 -4.13 10.50
CA GLY A 139 -10.21 -2.73 10.35
C GLY A 139 -9.92 -2.35 8.90
N ASP A 140 -9.38 -1.15 8.74
CA ASP A 140 -9.14 -0.55 7.42
C ASP A 140 -8.18 -1.38 6.58
N ALA A 141 -8.47 -1.47 5.29
CA ALA A 141 -7.62 -2.15 4.34
C ALA A 141 -7.10 -1.24 3.24
N GLU A 142 -5.95 -1.64 2.72
CA GLU A 142 -5.44 -1.17 1.45
C GLU A 142 -5.53 -2.30 0.42
N ILE A 143 -5.79 -1.91 -0.82
CA ILE A 143 -5.56 -2.71 -2.01
C ILE A 143 -4.11 -2.49 -2.45
N VAL A 144 -3.36 -3.57 -2.58
CA VAL A 144 -2.04 -3.61 -3.19
C VAL A 144 -2.17 -4.31 -4.53
N THR A 145 -1.72 -3.69 -5.60
CA THR A 145 -1.84 -4.24 -6.95
C THR A 145 -0.57 -4.03 -7.76
N ALA A 146 -0.20 -5.04 -8.55
CA ALA A 146 0.86 -4.91 -9.54
C ALA A 146 0.44 -4.06 -10.75
N SER A 147 -0.85 -3.71 -10.86
CA SER A 147 -1.38 -2.86 -11.92
C SER A 147 -1.05 -1.37 -11.70
N PRO A 148 -0.89 -0.60 -12.79
CA PRO A 148 -1.05 0.84 -12.74
C PRO A 148 -2.47 1.24 -12.28
N LEU A 149 -2.58 2.45 -11.73
CA LEU A 149 -3.87 3.06 -11.39
C LEU A 149 -4.16 4.18 -12.40
N ARG A 150 -5.39 4.21 -12.93
CA ARG A 150 -5.86 5.31 -13.78
C ARG A 150 -6.66 6.29 -12.94
N ILE A 151 -6.30 7.58 -13.02
CA ILE A 151 -7.03 8.65 -12.34
C ILE A 151 -8.40 8.85 -13.02
N LEU A 152 -9.45 8.86 -12.22
CA LEU A 152 -10.80 9.25 -12.62
C LEU A 152 -11.04 10.74 -12.35
N ARG A 153 -10.66 11.22 -11.15
CA ARG A 153 -10.66 12.65 -10.77
C ARG A 153 -9.88 12.89 -9.48
N ALA A 154 -9.48 14.14 -9.25
CA ALA A 154 -9.01 14.60 -7.94
C ALA A 154 -10.20 14.99 -7.05
N LEU A 155 -10.07 14.78 -5.73
CA LEU A 155 -11.04 15.16 -4.70
C LEU A 155 -10.60 16.40 -3.92
#